data_AF-A0A7X8V6Q9-F1
#
_entry.id   AF-A0A7X8V6Q9-F1
#
_cell.length_a   1.000
_cell.length_b   1.000
_cell.length_c   1.000
_cell.angle_alpha   90.00
_cell.angle_beta   90.00
_cell.angle_gamma   90.00
#
_symmetry.space_group_name_H-M   'P 1'
#
loop_
_entity.id
_entity.type
_entity.pdbx_description
1 polymer ?
#
loop_
_entity_poly.entity_id
_entity_poly.type
_entity_poly.pdbx_seq_one_letter_code
_entity_poly.pdbx_strand_id
1 'polypeptide(L)'
;MIKKGKYLLMLATASLAILACKQDDGGESDEPIEAPKLLYFSPTEAYVVSGSSFTLQLCFDQNVKVVSGAADNIRIEPAATISKVWAYDELVSISIEALESGTSYTLTIPHGTIYGWRDNQETVPAINYSFSTKKKEGEEDYERNPAKSLTNPQASPEAKALYAALLNIYGSKTLSGAVGGDAWDMGFSDYVASQANCGKYPAVVGFDYLFMHYQPHIWGAGHPPDYSDISLIENAYRQGNIIHICWHWNMPKSESDFPDHPENYRFYVADFEENNVFSIK
;
A
#
# COMPACT_ATOMS: atom_id res chain seq x y z
N MET A 1 -93.92 -65.64 -23.45
CA MET A 1 -94.39 -64.29 -23.06
C MET A 1 -93.19 -63.48 -22.57
N ILE A 2 -92.97 -62.29 -23.17
CA ILE A 2 -92.17 -61.14 -22.68
C ILE A 2 -90.63 -61.37 -22.66
N LYS A 3 -89.86 -60.92 -23.69
CA LYS A 3 -89.17 -59.60 -23.84
C LYS A 3 -88.14 -59.33 -22.73
N LYS A 4 -86.90 -58.86 -22.93
CA LYS A 4 -86.21 -58.14 -24.03
C LYS A 4 -84.73 -57.94 -23.63
N GLY A 5 -83.82 -58.01 -24.61
CA GLY A 5 -82.59 -57.18 -24.74
C GLY A 5 -81.39 -57.50 -23.82
N LYS A 6 -80.14 -57.19 -24.18
CA LYS A 6 -79.58 -56.48 -25.34
C LYS A 6 -78.03 -56.50 -25.23
N TYR A 7 -77.36 -56.63 -26.38
CA TYR A 7 -75.99 -56.18 -26.76
C TYR A 7 -74.70 -56.84 -26.22
N LEU A 8 -74.13 -57.69 -27.10
CA LEU A 8 -72.83 -57.58 -27.80
C LEU A 8 -71.71 -56.71 -27.18
N LEU A 9 -70.57 -57.33 -26.86
CA LEU A 9 -69.25 -56.68 -26.77
C LEU A 9 -68.19 -57.62 -27.40
N MET A 10 -67.62 -57.21 -28.54
CA MET A 10 -66.53 -57.93 -29.22
C MET A 10 -65.18 -57.58 -28.59
N LEU A 11 -64.36 -58.60 -28.33
CA LEU A 11 -62.93 -58.48 -28.04
C LEU A 11 -62.17 -58.07 -29.31
N ALA A 12 -61.26 -57.11 -29.18
CA ALA A 12 -60.20 -56.86 -30.14
C ALA A 12 -58.84 -56.90 -29.44
N THR A 13 -57.96 -57.72 -29.99
CA THR A 13 -56.64 -58.13 -29.51
C THR A 13 -55.61 -57.00 -29.54
N ALA A 14 -54.82 -56.90 -28.48
CA ALA A 14 -53.69 -55.99 -28.34
C ALA A 14 -52.47 -56.48 -29.15
N SER A 15 -52.01 -55.68 -30.10
CA SER A 15 -50.74 -55.85 -30.80
C SER A 15 -49.68 -54.93 -30.19
N LEU A 16 -48.64 -55.54 -29.61
CA LEU A 16 -47.41 -54.89 -29.13
C LEU A 16 -46.68 -54.20 -30.30
N ALA A 17 -46.47 -52.90 -30.21
CA ALA A 17 -45.48 -52.17 -31.01
C ALA A 17 -44.35 -51.72 -30.08
N ILE A 18 -43.13 -52.19 -30.36
CA ILE A 18 -41.91 -51.81 -29.65
C ILE A 18 -41.50 -50.43 -30.20
N LEU A 19 -41.72 -49.38 -29.40
CA LEU A 19 -41.09 -48.07 -29.61
C LEU A 19 -39.63 -48.18 -29.18
N ALA A 20 -38.73 -48.36 -30.16
CA ALA A 20 -37.33 -48.04 -29.98
C ALA A 20 -37.21 -46.51 -29.87
N CYS A 21 -37.01 -46.01 -28.66
CA CYS A 21 -36.58 -44.62 -28.47
C CYS A 21 -35.25 -44.44 -29.19
N LYS A 22 -35.25 -43.57 -30.19
CA LYS A 22 -34.06 -43.04 -30.84
C LYS A 22 -33.18 -42.45 -29.74
N GLN A 23 -32.02 -43.06 -29.49
CA GLN A 23 -30.98 -42.47 -28.67
C GLN A 23 -30.56 -41.20 -29.38
N ASP A 24 -30.89 -40.05 -28.78
CA ASP A 24 -30.39 -38.76 -29.20
C ASP A 24 -28.94 -38.73 -28.71
N ASP A 25 -28.05 -39.28 -29.53
CA ASP A 25 -26.62 -39.06 -29.37
C ASP A 25 -26.40 -37.57 -29.59
N GLY A 26 -26.43 -36.82 -28.50
CA GLY A 26 -26.06 -35.41 -28.46
C GLY A 26 -24.64 -35.29 -28.96
N GLY A 27 -24.49 -35.11 -30.27
CA GLY A 27 -23.23 -34.75 -30.88
C GLY A 27 -22.77 -33.45 -30.24
N GLU A 28 -21.67 -33.52 -29.49
CA GLU A 28 -20.86 -32.34 -29.23
C GLU A 28 -20.62 -31.67 -30.59
N SER A 29 -21.01 -30.42 -30.70
CA SER A 29 -20.67 -29.62 -31.87
C SER A 29 -19.14 -29.57 -31.97
N ASP A 30 -18.58 -30.13 -33.04
CA ASP A 30 -17.12 -30.11 -33.34
C ASP A 30 -16.57 -28.70 -33.62
N GLU A 31 -17.36 -27.63 -33.42
CA GLU A 31 -16.88 -26.26 -33.61
C GLU A 31 -15.99 -25.82 -32.43
N PRO A 32 -14.80 -25.25 -32.71
CA PRO A 32 -13.88 -24.79 -31.67
C PRO A 32 -14.56 -23.76 -30.75
N ILE A 33 -14.37 -23.90 -29.44
CA ILE A 33 -14.80 -22.90 -28.47
C ILE A 33 -13.81 -21.74 -28.49
N GLU A 34 -14.30 -20.50 -28.58
CA GLU A 34 -13.44 -19.30 -28.59
C GLU A 34 -12.51 -19.24 -27.35
N ALA A 35 -11.30 -18.72 -27.56
CA ALA A 35 -10.33 -18.51 -26.49
C ALA A 35 -10.80 -17.50 -25.42
N PRO A 36 -10.32 -17.60 -24.17
CA PRO A 36 -10.51 -16.57 -23.16
C PRO A 36 -10.11 -15.17 -23.64
N LYS A 37 -10.99 -14.19 -23.43
CA LYS A 37 -10.78 -12.82 -23.87
C LYS A 37 -10.22 -12.00 -22.73
N LEU A 38 -9.09 -11.33 -22.98
CA LEU A 38 -8.51 -10.38 -22.04
C LEU A 38 -9.44 -9.16 -21.93
N LEU A 39 -9.88 -8.85 -20.72
CA LEU A 39 -10.70 -7.67 -20.42
C LEU A 39 -9.83 -6.45 -20.14
N TYR A 40 -8.87 -6.58 -19.22
CA TYR A 40 -7.97 -5.49 -18.85
C TYR A 40 -6.72 -6.00 -18.14
N PHE A 41 -5.72 -5.11 -18.07
CA PHE A 41 -4.54 -5.25 -17.22
C PHE A 41 -4.71 -4.44 -15.93
N SER A 42 -4.15 -4.95 -14.83
CA SER A 42 -3.93 -4.20 -13.61
C SER A 42 -2.47 -4.34 -13.19
N PRO A 43 -1.67 -3.26 -13.18
CA PRO A 43 -2.03 -1.91 -13.61
C PRO A 43 -2.30 -1.82 -15.13
N THR A 44 -3.03 -0.79 -15.56
CA THR A 44 -3.32 -0.53 -16.99
C THR A 44 -2.04 -0.22 -17.78
N GLU A 45 -2.11 -0.18 -19.11
CA GLU A 45 -0.97 0.21 -19.94
C GLU A 45 -0.46 1.63 -19.64
N ALA A 46 0.79 1.90 -20.05
CA ALA A 46 1.53 3.12 -19.72
C ALA A 46 1.75 3.34 -18.21
N TYR A 47 1.66 2.27 -17.41
CA TYR A 47 2.00 2.30 -16.00
C TYR A 47 3.47 2.69 -15.77
N VAL A 48 3.69 3.46 -14.71
CA VAL A 48 5.03 3.88 -14.25
C VAL A 48 5.32 3.22 -12.90
N VAL A 49 6.21 2.24 -12.89
CA VAL A 49 6.62 1.48 -11.71
C VAL A 49 7.57 2.34 -10.86
N SER A 50 7.29 2.52 -9.57
CA SER A 50 8.13 3.33 -8.67
C SER A 50 9.30 2.58 -8.02
N GLY A 51 9.36 1.25 -8.18
CA GLY A 51 10.39 0.38 -7.61
C GLY A 51 11.05 -0.54 -8.65
N SER A 52 11.80 -1.53 -8.15
CA SER A 52 12.49 -2.53 -8.99
C SER A 52 11.67 -3.80 -9.27
N SER A 53 10.42 -3.84 -8.81
CA SER A 53 9.53 -4.99 -8.95
C SER A 53 8.06 -4.60 -8.83
N PHE A 54 7.17 -5.35 -9.48
CA PHE A 54 5.72 -5.27 -9.29
C PHE A 54 5.05 -6.56 -9.77
N THR A 55 3.75 -6.70 -9.53
CA THR A 55 2.94 -7.79 -10.07
C THR A 55 1.95 -7.23 -11.09
N LEU A 56 2.00 -7.77 -12.31
CA LEU A 56 1.00 -7.54 -13.35
C LEU A 56 -0.12 -8.57 -13.21
N GLN A 57 -1.36 -8.11 -13.28
CA GLN A 57 -2.54 -8.96 -13.34
C GLN A 57 -3.26 -8.79 -14.68
N LEU A 58 -3.66 -9.91 -15.27
CA LEU A 58 -4.49 -9.98 -16.46
C LEU A 58 -5.84 -10.56 -16.07
N CYS A 59 -6.92 -9.84 -16.36
CA CYS A 59 -8.29 -10.27 -16.06
C CYS A 59 -8.99 -10.72 -17.33
N PHE A 60 -9.53 -11.94 -17.32
CA PHE A 60 -10.20 -12.56 -18.45
C PHE A 60 -11.73 -12.59 -18.27
N ASP A 61 -12.45 -12.87 -19.34
CA ASP A 61 -13.91 -13.01 -19.34
C ASP A 61 -14.41 -14.35 -18.77
N GLN A 62 -13.49 -15.26 -18.44
CA GLN A 62 -13.76 -16.60 -17.92
C GLN A 62 -12.54 -17.16 -17.20
N ASN A 63 -12.73 -18.27 -16.47
CA ASN A 63 -11.65 -18.93 -15.76
C ASN A 63 -10.54 -19.40 -16.70
N VAL A 64 -9.30 -19.19 -16.29
CA VAL A 64 -8.11 -19.51 -17.05
C VAL A 64 -7.13 -20.36 -16.25
N LYS A 65 -6.18 -20.95 -16.95
CA LYS A 65 -5.00 -21.61 -16.40
C LYS A 65 -3.78 -21.27 -17.25
N VAL A 66 -2.61 -21.42 -16.63
CA VAL A 66 -1.30 -21.20 -17.26
C VAL A 66 -0.58 -22.51 -17.48
N VAL A 67 0.28 -22.56 -18.49
CA VAL A 67 1.16 -23.70 -18.75
C VAL A 67 2.13 -23.91 -17.57
N SER A 68 2.44 -25.16 -17.25
CA SER A 68 3.47 -25.47 -16.25
C SER A 68 4.80 -24.88 -16.69
N GLY A 69 5.47 -24.13 -15.80
CA GLY A 69 6.71 -23.42 -16.17
C GLY A 69 6.48 -22.17 -17.03
N ALA A 70 5.27 -21.58 -17.01
CA ALA A 70 4.95 -20.38 -17.80
C ALA A 70 5.97 -19.23 -17.63
N ALA A 71 6.60 -19.09 -16.47
CA ALA A 71 7.63 -18.09 -16.22
C ALA A 71 8.80 -18.17 -17.23
N ASP A 72 9.19 -19.39 -17.64
CA ASP A 72 10.30 -19.61 -18.56
C ASP A 72 9.95 -19.28 -20.03
N ASN A 73 8.65 -19.20 -20.35
CA ASN A 73 8.16 -18.93 -21.71
C ASN A 73 7.87 -17.44 -21.95
N ILE A 74 7.59 -16.69 -20.89
CA ILE A 74 7.27 -15.26 -20.99
C ILE A 74 8.57 -14.47 -21.18
N ARG A 75 8.55 -13.55 -22.14
CA ARG A 75 9.71 -12.70 -22.46
C ARG A 75 9.49 -11.29 -21.97
N ILE A 76 10.56 -10.65 -21.52
CA ILE A 76 10.57 -9.24 -21.15
C ILE A 76 11.81 -8.58 -21.75
N GLU A 77 11.60 -7.45 -22.42
CA GLU A 77 12.65 -6.67 -23.07
C GLU A 77 12.58 -5.21 -22.63
N PRO A 78 13.68 -4.58 -22.17
CA PRO A 78 15.00 -5.16 -21.86
C PRO A 78 14.95 -6.28 -20.81
N ALA A 79 16.05 -7.03 -20.65
CA ALA A 79 16.09 -8.18 -19.76
C ALA A 79 15.73 -7.81 -18.31
N ALA A 80 14.80 -8.57 -17.74
CA ALA A 80 14.34 -8.50 -16.35
C ALA A 80 13.88 -9.90 -15.92
N THR A 81 13.54 -10.07 -14.64
CA THR A 81 13.23 -11.39 -14.08
C THR A 81 11.72 -11.60 -13.96
N ILE A 82 11.21 -12.71 -14.49
CA ILE A 82 9.85 -13.19 -14.21
C ILE A 82 9.95 -14.27 -13.12
N SER A 83 9.66 -13.91 -11.88
CA SER A 83 9.89 -14.80 -10.72
C SER A 83 8.75 -15.77 -10.47
N LYS A 84 7.52 -15.40 -10.87
CA LYS A 84 6.33 -16.22 -10.62
C LYS A 84 5.22 -15.92 -11.62
N VAL A 85 4.57 -16.98 -12.10
CA VAL A 85 3.35 -16.90 -12.92
C VAL A 85 2.34 -17.90 -12.39
N TRP A 86 1.12 -17.45 -12.11
CA TRP A 86 0.04 -18.31 -11.65
C TRP A 86 -1.32 -17.78 -12.08
N ALA A 87 -2.31 -18.67 -12.13
CA ALA A 87 -3.69 -18.33 -12.43
C ALA A 87 -4.62 -18.81 -11.32
N TYR A 88 -5.67 -18.04 -11.05
CA TYR A 88 -6.76 -18.40 -10.16
C TYR A 88 -8.04 -17.73 -10.67
N ASP A 89 -9.07 -18.54 -10.88
CA ASP A 89 -10.31 -18.12 -11.55
C ASP A 89 -10.01 -17.37 -12.86
N GLU A 90 -10.48 -16.15 -13.03
CA GLU A 90 -10.29 -15.34 -14.24
C GLU A 90 -8.99 -14.53 -14.27
N LEU A 91 -8.14 -14.64 -13.24
CA LEU A 91 -6.95 -13.83 -13.07
C LEU A 91 -5.67 -14.61 -13.34
N VAL A 92 -4.78 -14.03 -14.16
CA VAL A 92 -3.37 -14.43 -14.27
C VAL A 92 -2.50 -13.37 -13.60
N SER A 93 -1.62 -13.79 -12.70
CA SER A 93 -0.67 -12.91 -11.99
C SER A 93 0.77 -13.24 -12.39
N ILE A 94 1.54 -12.21 -12.75
CA ILE A 94 2.94 -12.29 -13.19
C ILE A 94 3.77 -11.37 -12.30
N SER A 95 4.69 -11.94 -11.53
CA SER A 95 5.64 -11.18 -10.71
C SER A 95 6.90 -10.86 -11.51
N ILE A 96 7.20 -9.57 -11.62
CA ILE A 96 8.30 -9.01 -12.41
C ILE A 96 9.28 -8.32 -11.45
N GLU A 97 10.55 -8.64 -11.56
CA GLU A 97 11.63 -8.20 -10.66
C GLU A 97 12.88 -7.76 -11.43
N ALA A 98 13.87 -7.24 -10.70
CA ALA A 98 15.15 -6.77 -11.22
C ALA A 98 15.00 -5.70 -12.33
N LEU A 99 14.00 -4.83 -12.20
CA LEU A 99 13.78 -3.73 -13.12
C LEU A 99 14.81 -2.61 -12.90
N GLU A 100 15.37 -2.13 -14.00
CA GLU A 100 16.24 -0.96 -14.06
C GLU A 100 15.41 0.32 -14.02
N SER A 101 15.94 1.39 -13.43
CA SER A 101 15.22 2.66 -13.27
C SER A 101 15.27 3.51 -14.54
N GLY A 102 14.16 4.17 -14.88
CA GLY A 102 14.07 5.03 -16.07
C GLY A 102 14.02 4.26 -17.38
N THR A 103 13.63 2.99 -17.33
CA THR A 103 13.66 2.06 -18.46
C THR A 103 12.23 1.71 -18.88
N SER A 104 11.98 1.69 -20.18
CA SER A 104 10.72 1.19 -20.76
C SER A 104 10.85 -0.30 -21.06
N TYR A 105 9.84 -1.07 -20.68
CA TYR A 105 9.80 -2.52 -20.84
C TYR A 105 8.58 -2.94 -21.66
N THR A 106 8.77 -4.00 -22.45
CA THR A 106 7.70 -4.74 -23.12
C THR A 106 7.74 -6.19 -22.66
N LEU A 107 6.64 -6.64 -22.07
CA LEU A 107 6.38 -8.03 -21.71
C LEU A 107 5.62 -8.70 -22.86
N THR A 108 6.08 -9.85 -23.31
CA THR A 108 5.43 -10.69 -24.32
C THR A 108 5.08 -12.04 -23.71
N ILE A 109 3.78 -12.32 -23.66
CA ILE A 109 3.22 -13.62 -23.30
C ILE A 109 2.92 -14.36 -24.61
N PRO A 110 3.65 -15.44 -24.95
CA PRO A 110 3.44 -16.15 -26.20
C PRO A 110 2.04 -16.77 -26.30
N HIS A 111 1.54 -16.92 -27.53
CA HIS A 111 0.35 -17.70 -27.83
C HIS A 111 0.47 -19.10 -27.20
N GLY A 112 -0.59 -19.54 -26.51
CA GLY A 112 -0.63 -20.86 -25.86
C GLY A 112 -0.14 -20.87 -24.41
N THR A 113 0.32 -19.74 -23.88
CA THR A 113 0.73 -19.65 -22.47
C THR A 113 -0.47 -19.70 -21.51
N ILE A 114 -1.58 -19.09 -21.93
CA ILE A 114 -2.84 -19.01 -21.17
C ILE A 114 -3.93 -19.71 -21.97
N TYR A 115 -4.77 -20.48 -21.29
CA TYR A 115 -5.85 -21.25 -21.90
C TYR A 115 -7.01 -21.43 -20.92
N GLY A 116 -8.21 -21.70 -21.45
CA GLY A 116 -9.40 -21.93 -20.64
C GLY A 116 -9.50 -23.36 -20.12
N TRP A 117 -10.58 -23.63 -19.37
CA TRP A 117 -10.83 -24.94 -18.75
C TRP A 117 -11.68 -25.89 -19.59
N ARG A 118 -12.24 -25.44 -20.71
CA ARG A 118 -13.12 -26.26 -21.55
C ARG A 118 -12.32 -27.07 -22.56
N ASP A 119 -12.84 -28.27 -22.88
CA ASP A 119 -12.30 -29.09 -23.95
C ASP A 119 -12.59 -28.45 -25.33
N ASN A 120 -11.72 -28.69 -26.31
CA ASN A 120 -11.78 -28.09 -27.66
C ASN A 120 -11.84 -26.54 -27.68
N GLN A 121 -11.29 -25.89 -26.66
CA GLN A 121 -11.18 -24.43 -26.59
C GLN A 121 -9.87 -23.93 -27.18
N GLU A 122 -9.94 -22.90 -28.02
CA GLU A 122 -8.76 -22.22 -28.54
C GLU A 122 -7.93 -21.61 -27.41
N THR A 123 -6.61 -21.53 -27.62
CA THR A 123 -5.70 -20.92 -26.65
C THR A 123 -5.62 -19.42 -26.81
N VAL A 124 -5.31 -18.71 -25.73
CA VAL A 124 -5.22 -17.25 -25.75
C VAL A 124 -4.08 -16.83 -26.70
N PRO A 125 -4.34 -15.92 -27.67
CA PRO A 125 -3.31 -15.42 -28.58
C PRO A 125 -2.18 -14.70 -27.83
N ALA A 126 -1.10 -14.38 -28.52
CA ALA A 126 0.02 -13.66 -27.89
C ALA A 126 -0.44 -12.30 -27.33
N ILE A 127 -0.03 -11.99 -26.10
CA ILE A 127 -0.35 -10.74 -25.41
C ILE A 127 0.94 -9.95 -25.22
N ASN A 128 0.88 -8.65 -25.50
CA ASN A 128 1.96 -7.72 -25.20
C ASN A 128 1.48 -6.71 -24.15
N TYR A 129 2.35 -6.35 -23.22
CA TYR A 129 2.09 -5.32 -22.22
C TYR A 129 3.31 -4.43 -22.07
N SER A 130 3.12 -3.12 -22.16
CA SER A 130 4.22 -2.14 -22.04
C SER A 130 4.05 -1.27 -20.81
N PHE A 131 5.15 -1.07 -20.08
CA PHE A 131 5.25 -0.21 -18.91
C PHE A 131 6.61 0.47 -18.87
N SER A 132 6.78 1.42 -17.95
CA SER A 132 8.08 2.05 -17.69
C SER A 132 8.36 2.07 -16.21
N THR A 133 9.63 2.21 -15.83
CA THR A 133 10.02 2.50 -14.46
C THR A 133 10.26 3.99 -14.29
N LYS A 134 9.92 4.52 -13.12
CA LYS A 134 10.29 5.88 -12.75
C LYS A 134 11.82 5.98 -12.80
N LYS A 135 12.34 6.99 -13.49
CA LYS A 135 13.76 7.34 -13.41
C LYS A 135 14.08 7.62 -11.94
N LYS A 136 15.02 6.87 -11.38
CA LYS A 136 15.61 7.21 -10.09
C LYS A 136 16.34 8.52 -10.29
N GLU A 137 15.77 9.58 -9.73
CA GLU A 137 16.41 10.90 -9.72
C GLU A 137 17.75 10.78 -8.98
N GLY A 138 18.83 11.19 -9.64
CA GLY A 138 20.17 11.21 -9.05
C GLY A 138 20.30 12.38 -8.06
N GLU A 139 21.36 12.39 -7.24
CA GLU A 139 21.68 13.57 -6.40
C GLU A 139 21.80 14.86 -7.24
N GLU A 140 22.16 14.74 -8.52
CA GLU A 140 22.31 15.82 -9.50
C GLU A 140 20.96 16.38 -10.02
N ASP A 141 19.86 15.62 -9.91
CA ASP A 141 18.54 16.05 -10.40
C ASP A 141 17.84 16.99 -9.39
N TYR A 142 18.42 17.16 -8.18
CA TYR A 142 17.98 18.14 -7.19
C TYR A 142 19.02 19.26 -7.09
N GLU A 143 18.62 20.50 -7.38
CA GLU A 143 19.46 21.66 -7.02
C GLU A 143 19.47 21.83 -5.50
N ARG A 144 20.30 21.02 -4.84
CA ARG A 144 20.56 21.04 -3.41
C ARG A 144 21.40 22.27 -3.09
N ASN A 145 20.75 23.43 -3.00
CA ASN A 145 21.38 24.66 -2.53
C ASN A 145 20.88 25.04 -1.13
N PRO A 146 21.13 24.22 -0.09
CA PRO A 146 20.82 24.64 1.26
C PRO A 146 21.66 25.88 1.61
N ALA A 147 21.03 26.83 2.31
CA ALA A 147 21.72 28.01 2.80
C ALA A 147 23.00 27.62 3.55
N LYS A 148 24.07 28.39 3.40
CA LYS A 148 25.36 28.06 4.05
C LYS A 148 25.48 28.58 5.48
N SER A 149 24.48 29.33 5.94
CA SER A 149 24.45 29.95 7.27
C SER A 149 23.04 29.96 7.83
N LEU A 150 22.96 29.91 9.17
CA LEU A 150 21.72 30.12 9.91
C LEU A 150 21.18 31.54 9.68
N THR A 151 19.86 31.68 9.70
CA THR A 151 19.17 32.98 9.54
C THR A 151 19.40 33.93 10.70
N ASN A 152 19.65 33.41 11.91
CA ASN A 152 20.07 34.20 13.06
C ASN A 152 21.59 34.44 13.03
N PRO A 153 22.07 35.67 12.77
CA PRO A 153 23.51 35.97 12.73
C PRO A 153 24.19 35.78 14.11
N GLN A 154 23.42 35.92 15.19
CA GLN A 154 23.86 35.75 16.58
C GLN A 154 23.69 34.31 17.09
N ALA A 155 23.46 33.33 16.21
CA ALA A 155 23.40 31.93 16.61
C ALA A 155 24.66 31.50 17.38
N SER A 156 24.47 30.65 18.39
CA SER A 156 25.55 30.18 19.26
C SER A 156 26.59 29.36 18.47
N PRO A 157 27.81 29.19 19.02
CA PRO A 157 28.82 28.32 18.44
C PRO A 157 28.32 26.88 18.20
N GLU A 158 27.57 26.32 19.15
CA GLU A 158 27.03 24.96 19.09
C GLU A 158 25.99 24.82 17.97
N ALA A 159 25.09 25.79 17.83
CA ALA A 159 24.09 25.81 16.75
C ALA A 159 24.77 25.90 15.37
N LYS A 160 25.80 26.74 15.24
CA LYS A 160 26.60 26.87 14.00
C LYS A 160 27.34 25.57 13.68
N ALA A 161 27.93 24.92 14.69
CA ALA A 161 28.64 23.66 14.53
C ALA A 161 27.69 22.51 14.12
N LEU A 162 26.52 22.41 14.75
CA LEU A 162 25.49 21.45 14.38
C LEU A 162 25.04 21.65 12.93
N TYR A 163 24.72 22.90 12.55
CA TYR A 163 24.29 23.19 11.17
C TYR A 163 25.37 22.85 10.13
N ALA A 164 26.63 23.17 10.42
CA ALA A 164 27.75 22.78 9.57
C ALA A 164 27.87 21.25 9.42
N ALA A 165 27.68 20.49 10.52
CA ALA A 165 27.69 19.03 10.48
C ALA A 165 26.52 18.47 9.64
N LEU A 166 25.32 19.04 9.77
CA LEU A 166 24.15 18.67 8.97
C LEU A 166 24.37 18.95 7.48
N LEU A 167 24.93 20.12 7.13
CA LEU A 167 25.29 20.45 5.75
C LEU A 167 26.33 19.48 5.17
N ASN A 168 27.30 19.06 5.97
CA ASN A 168 28.35 18.14 5.53
C ASN A 168 27.82 16.74 5.18
N ILE A 169 26.73 16.29 5.81
CA ILE A 169 26.12 14.99 5.53
C ILE A 169 24.96 15.06 4.54
N TYR A 170 24.42 16.26 4.27
CA TYR A 170 23.27 16.46 3.40
C TYR A 170 23.52 15.90 1.98
N GLY A 171 22.59 15.07 1.49
CA GLY A 171 22.77 14.29 0.25
C GLY A 171 23.33 12.90 0.52
N SER A 172 24.45 12.83 1.23
CA SER A 172 25.22 11.59 1.38
C SER A 172 24.74 10.62 2.48
N LYS A 173 24.10 11.11 3.54
CA LYS A 173 23.65 10.27 4.67
C LYS A 173 22.31 10.76 5.22
N THR A 174 21.59 9.83 5.84
CA THR A 174 20.37 10.10 6.61
C THR A 174 20.63 9.79 8.08
N LEU A 175 20.29 10.74 8.95
CA LEU A 175 20.35 10.53 10.41
C LEU A 175 19.15 9.69 10.85
N SER A 176 19.38 8.72 11.73
CA SER A 176 18.30 8.04 12.44
C SER A 176 17.67 8.99 13.45
N GLY A 177 16.35 8.94 13.61
CA GLY A 177 15.63 9.73 14.59
C GLY A 177 14.45 8.97 15.18
N ALA A 178 14.17 9.23 16.45
CA ALA A 178 12.93 8.79 17.09
C ALA A 178 12.39 9.91 17.97
N VAL A 179 11.07 10.03 18.05
CA VAL A 179 10.44 10.80 19.11
C VAL A 179 10.67 10.09 20.45
N GLY A 180 10.66 10.83 21.54
CA GLY A 180 10.70 10.32 22.90
C GLY A 180 9.46 9.50 23.21
N GLY A 181 8.43 10.13 23.75
CA GLY A 181 7.12 9.50 23.99
C GLY A 181 6.01 10.51 23.74
N ASP A 182 5.28 10.85 24.80
CA ASP A 182 4.15 11.78 24.71
C ASP A 182 4.62 13.24 24.65
N ALA A 183 5.67 13.59 25.40
CA ALA A 183 6.21 14.96 25.40
C ALA A 183 7.67 15.06 25.85
N TRP A 184 7.94 14.77 27.13
CA TRP A 184 9.23 15.08 27.79
C TRP A 184 9.88 13.81 28.37
N ASP A 185 9.97 12.78 27.54
CA ASP A 185 10.47 11.45 27.91
C ASP A 185 11.27 10.83 26.75
N MET A 186 11.78 9.61 26.92
CA MET A 186 12.61 8.90 25.92
C MET A 186 12.03 7.55 25.49
N GLY A 187 10.77 7.23 25.78
CA GLY A 187 10.23 5.86 25.72
C GLY A 187 10.43 5.13 24.39
N PHE A 188 10.03 5.73 23.26
CA PHE A 188 10.23 5.18 21.92
C PHE A 188 11.70 5.24 21.48
N SER A 189 12.47 6.24 21.91
CA SER A 189 13.91 6.29 21.64
C SER A 189 14.66 5.14 22.34
N ASP A 190 14.30 4.85 23.60
CA ASP A 190 14.80 3.71 24.38
C ASP A 190 14.35 2.39 23.75
N TYR A 191 13.09 2.31 23.30
CA TYR A 191 12.58 1.15 22.62
C TYR A 191 13.36 0.87 21.33
N VAL A 192 13.55 1.87 20.47
CA VAL A 192 14.33 1.74 19.23
C VAL A 192 15.76 1.29 19.54
N ALA A 193 16.40 1.86 20.57
CA ALA A 193 17.72 1.44 21.00
C ALA A 193 17.72 -0.04 21.46
N SER A 194 16.69 -0.48 22.17
CA SER A 194 16.54 -1.88 22.65
C SER A 194 16.39 -2.89 21.50
N GLN A 195 15.79 -2.48 20.38
CA GLN A 195 15.59 -3.32 19.20
C GLN A 195 16.79 -3.29 18.24
N ALA A 196 17.65 -2.29 18.34
CA ALA A 196 18.83 -2.18 17.49
C ALA A 196 19.90 -3.21 17.90
N ASN A 197 20.41 -3.98 16.94
CA ASN A 197 21.62 -4.79 17.17
C ASN A 197 22.74 -3.86 17.66
N CYS A 198 23.23 -4.11 18.88
CA CYS A 198 24.23 -3.32 19.62
C CYS A 198 23.73 -2.13 20.45
N GLY A 199 22.42 -1.96 20.71
CA GLY A 199 21.93 -1.02 21.72
C GLY A 199 22.17 0.47 21.39
N LYS A 200 22.32 0.82 20.12
CA LYS A 200 22.62 2.19 19.70
C LYS A 200 21.35 3.03 19.69
N TYR A 201 21.41 4.19 20.33
CA TYR A 201 20.36 5.20 20.24
C TYR A 201 20.26 5.82 18.84
N PRO A 202 19.07 6.32 18.45
CA PRO A 202 18.91 7.20 17.31
C PRO A 202 19.85 8.42 17.41
N ALA A 203 20.37 8.89 16.27
CA ALA A 203 21.23 10.07 16.26
C ALA A 203 20.48 11.34 16.71
N VAL A 204 19.19 11.43 16.37
CA VAL A 204 18.28 12.51 16.76
C VAL A 204 17.23 11.98 17.73
N VAL A 205 17.02 12.65 18.85
CA VAL A 205 15.96 12.33 19.82
C VAL A 205 15.00 13.51 19.94
N GLY A 206 13.71 13.23 19.90
CA GLY A 206 12.65 14.23 19.81
C GLY A 206 11.87 14.44 21.10
N PHE A 207 11.61 15.70 21.45
CA PHE A 207 10.76 16.12 22.57
C PHE A 207 9.66 17.07 22.11
N ASP A 208 8.62 17.27 22.93
CA ASP A 208 7.49 18.12 22.61
C ASP A 208 7.08 19.02 23.78
N TYR A 209 6.77 20.29 23.49
CA TYR A 209 6.12 21.23 24.42
C TYR A 209 4.58 21.07 24.50
N LEU A 210 4.05 19.91 24.10
CA LEU A 210 2.62 19.56 24.01
C LEU A 210 1.80 20.06 25.23
N PHE A 211 2.34 19.91 26.43
CA PHE A 211 1.68 20.25 27.69
C PHE A 211 2.10 21.60 28.29
N MET A 212 2.78 22.47 27.56
CA MET A 212 3.30 23.74 28.10
C MET A 212 2.21 24.70 28.63
N HIS A 213 0.96 24.51 28.22
CA HIS A 213 -0.21 25.25 28.70
C HIS A 213 -0.68 24.82 30.10
N TYR A 214 -0.32 23.62 30.56
CA TYR A 214 -0.67 23.17 31.91
C TYR A 214 0.12 23.97 32.94
N GLN A 215 -0.59 24.75 33.74
CA GLN A 215 0.02 25.46 34.85
C GLN A 215 0.31 24.48 36.00
N PRO A 216 1.42 24.66 36.74
CA PRO A 216 1.82 23.79 37.85
C PRO A 216 0.92 23.90 39.10
N HIS A 217 -0.35 24.25 38.98
CA HIS A 217 -1.30 24.26 40.10
C HIS A 217 -2.60 23.48 39.82
N ILE A 218 -2.81 22.99 38.60
CA ILE A 218 -3.96 22.13 38.25
C ILE A 218 -3.46 20.69 38.22
N TRP A 219 -3.18 20.13 39.40
CA TRP A 219 -2.67 18.77 39.57
C TRP A 219 -3.82 17.79 39.85
N GLY A 220 -4.46 17.31 38.78
CA GLY A 220 -5.53 16.33 38.87
C GLY A 220 -5.53 15.36 37.69
N ALA A 221 -4.98 14.16 37.93
CA ALA A 221 -4.98 12.95 37.09
C ALA A 221 -4.10 12.96 35.82
N GLY A 222 -2.83 12.51 35.98
CA GLY A 222 -1.88 12.26 34.88
C GLY A 222 -0.90 13.42 34.73
N HIS A 223 0.24 13.35 35.41
CA HIS A 223 1.18 14.46 35.60
C HIS A 223 1.74 14.98 34.26
N PRO A 224 1.46 16.25 33.85
CA PRO A 224 2.17 16.87 32.75
C PRO A 224 3.66 17.02 33.13
N PRO A 225 4.59 16.96 32.17
CA PRO A 225 6.01 17.08 32.45
C PRO A 225 6.39 18.45 33.00
N ASP A 226 7.35 18.47 33.93
CA ASP A 226 7.98 19.70 34.41
C ASP A 226 9.04 20.16 33.39
N TYR A 227 8.66 21.09 32.52
CA TYR A 227 9.56 21.67 31.52
C TYR A 227 10.69 22.52 32.10
N SER A 228 10.66 22.85 33.40
CA SER A 228 11.78 23.51 34.06
C SER A 228 12.93 22.54 34.38
N ASP A 229 12.63 21.24 34.48
CA ASP A 229 13.63 20.19 34.57
C ASP A 229 14.05 19.75 33.16
N ILE A 230 15.25 20.19 32.76
CA ILE A 230 15.86 19.84 31.48
C ILE A 230 16.92 18.72 31.61
N SER A 231 17.05 18.09 32.78
CA SER A 231 18.12 17.12 33.06
C SER A 231 18.14 15.95 32.08
N LEU A 232 16.97 15.47 31.66
CA LEU A 232 16.82 14.42 30.65
C LEU A 232 17.44 14.84 29.31
N ILE A 233 17.16 16.07 28.86
CA ILE A 233 17.66 16.64 27.60
C ILE A 233 19.17 16.86 27.69
N GLU A 234 19.64 17.43 28.81
CA GLU A 234 21.06 17.62 29.04
C GLU A 234 21.82 16.28 29.01
N ASN A 235 21.25 15.23 29.59
CA ASN A 235 21.84 13.90 29.56
C ASN A 235 21.91 13.34 28.13
N ALA A 236 20.83 13.40 27.35
CA ALA A 236 20.83 12.96 25.95
C ALA A 236 21.86 13.76 25.10
N TYR A 237 21.94 15.08 25.31
CA TYR A 237 22.93 15.91 24.64
C TYR A 237 24.37 15.51 25.01
N ARG A 238 24.64 15.26 26.30
CA ARG A 238 25.96 14.78 26.78
C ARG A 238 26.32 13.39 26.25
N GLN A 239 25.33 12.55 25.95
CA GLN A 239 25.52 11.25 25.30
C GLN A 239 25.75 11.35 23.79
N GLY A 240 25.70 12.56 23.22
CA GLY A 240 26.00 12.83 21.83
C GLY A 240 24.79 12.78 20.90
N ASN A 241 23.57 12.72 21.43
CA ASN A 241 22.37 12.84 20.62
C ASN A 241 22.17 14.30 20.16
N ILE A 242 21.63 14.46 18.96
CA ILE A 242 21.07 15.72 18.49
C ILE A 242 19.67 15.87 19.09
N ILE A 243 19.43 16.98 19.75
CA ILE A 243 18.13 17.28 20.36
C ILE A 243 17.22 17.93 19.32
N HIS A 244 16.05 17.35 19.11
CA HIS A 244 14.97 17.93 18.32
C HIS A 244 13.79 18.24 19.25
N ILE A 245 13.19 19.41 19.10
CA ILE A 245 12.03 19.83 19.88
C ILE A 245 10.96 20.32 18.93
N CYS A 246 9.76 19.76 19.03
CA CYS A 246 8.56 20.26 18.39
C CYS A 246 7.57 20.83 19.42
N TRP A 247 6.48 21.40 18.93
CA TRP A 247 5.41 21.88 19.79
C TRP A 247 4.06 21.66 19.13
N HIS A 248 3.31 20.68 19.64
CA HIS A 248 1.88 20.61 19.42
C HIS A 248 1.21 21.72 20.23
N TRP A 249 1.01 22.86 19.58
CA TRP A 249 0.52 24.06 20.24
C TRP A 249 -0.97 23.93 20.60
N ASN A 250 -1.20 23.40 21.80
CA ASN A 250 -2.52 23.31 22.42
C ASN A 250 -3.06 24.69 22.79
N MET A 251 -4.29 24.96 22.34
CA MET A 251 -5.01 26.20 22.57
C MET A 251 -6.41 25.92 23.12
N PRO A 252 -7.01 26.85 23.89
CA PRO A 252 -8.39 26.71 24.34
C PRO A 252 -9.33 26.46 23.16
N LYS A 253 -10.19 25.43 23.28
CA LYS A 253 -11.20 25.14 22.24
C LYS A 253 -12.16 26.31 22.04
N SER A 254 -12.52 26.98 23.14
CA SER A 254 -13.35 28.18 23.18
C SER A 254 -12.77 29.22 24.14
N GLU A 255 -13.21 30.48 24.04
CA GLU A 255 -12.80 31.53 25.00
C GLU A 255 -13.16 31.17 26.44
N SER A 256 -14.28 30.46 26.67
CA SER A 256 -14.70 30.00 28.00
C SER A 256 -13.81 28.93 28.62
N ASP A 257 -12.97 28.25 27.83
CA ASP A 257 -12.03 27.26 28.37
C ASP A 257 -10.77 27.91 28.95
N PHE A 258 -10.54 29.18 28.65
CA PHE A 258 -9.39 29.92 29.16
C PHE A 258 -9.75 30.71 30.44
N PRO A 259 -8.92 30.67 31.50
CA PRO A 259 -7.76 29.80 31.72
C PRO A 259 -8.12 28.48 32.45
N ASP A 260 -9.39 28.30 32.84
CA ASP A 260 -9.78 27.36 33.89
C ASP A 260 -10.00 25.90 33.43
N HIS A 261 -10.04 25.64 32.11
CA HIS A 261 -10.29 24.32 31.53
C HIS A 261 -9.18 23.87 30.55
N PRO A 262 -7.92 23.71 31.02
CA PRO A 262 -6.80 23.27 30.18
C PRO A 262 -7.02 21.89 29.52
N GLU A 263 -7.83 21.02 30.11
CA GLU A 263 -8.23 19.72 29.55
C GLU A 263 -8.98 19.84 28.21
N ASN A 264 -9.59 21.00 27.94
CA ASN A 264 -10.30 21.28 26.70
C ASN A 264 -9.40 21.84 25.61
N TYR A 265 -8.08 21.98 25.84
CA TYR A 265 -7.20 22.55 24.85
C TYR A 265 -6.90 21.54 23.74
N ARG A 266 -6.79 22.03 22.50
CA ARG A 266 -6.59 21.22 21.29
C ARG A 266 -5.56 21.87 20.38
N PHE A 267 -4.92 21.07 19.53
CA PHE A 267 -3.99 21.55 18.49
C PHE A 267 -4.47 21.26 17.06
N TYR A 268 -5.51 20.44 16.88
CA TYR A 268 -6.12 20.21 15.56
C TYR A 268 -7.25 21.20 15.28
N VAL A 269 -7.23 21.80 14.09
CA VAL A 269 -8.26 22.75 13.63
C VAL A 269 -9.67 22.15 13.69
N ALA A 270 -9.82 20.86 13.39
CA ALA A 270 -11.11 20.17 13.39
C ALA A 270 -11.77 20.07 14.77
N ASP A 271 -11.01 20.28 15.84
CA ASP A 271 -11.51 20.16 17.21
C ASP A 271 -12.05 21.48 17.78
N PHE A 272 -11.93 22.58 17.04
CA PHE A 272 -12.40 23.91 17.45
C PHE A 272 -13.84 24.19 16.99
N GLU A 273 -14.56 25.01 17.75
CA GLU A 273 -15.88 25.53 17.36
C GLU A 273 -15.75 26.71 16.37
N GLU A 274 -16.77 26.96 15.54
CA GLU A 274 -16.82 28.14 14.66
C GLU A 274 -16.70 29.40 15.54
N ASN A 275 -15.68 30.23 15.27
CA ASN A 275 -15.21 31.39 16.08
C ASN A 275 -14.20 31.06 17.19
N ASN A 276 -13.12 30.35 16.84
CA ASN A 276 -11.96 30.23 17.71
C ASN A 276 -11.24 31.58 17.94
N VAL A 277 -10.51 31.66 19.06
CA VAL A 277 -9.80 32.86 19.59
C VAL A 277 -8.79 33.45 18.58
N PHE A 278 -8.40 32.69 17.55
CA PHE A 278 -7.46 33.10 16.50
C PHE A 278 -7.97 32.87 15.08
N SER A 279 -9.28 32.87 14.84
CA SER A 279 -9.78 33.02 13.48
C SER A 279 -9.25 34.34 12.92
N ILE A 280 -8.20 34.25 12.09
CA ILE A 280 -7.68 35.40 11.36
C ILE A 280 -8.81 35.79 10.40
N LYS A 281 -9.49 36.89 10.73
CA LYS A 281 -10.39 37.58 9.79
C LYS A 281 -9.59 38.21 8.66
#